data_AF-A0A7V6SIB6-F1
#
_entry.id   AF-A0A7V6SIB6-F1
#
_cell.length_a   1.000
_cell.length_b   1.000
_cell.length_c   1.000
_cell.angle_alpha   90.00
_cell.angle_beta   90.00
_cell.angle_gamma   90.00
#
_symmetry.space_group_name_H-M   'P 1'
#
loop_
_entity.id
_entity.type
_entity.pdbx_description
1 polymer ?
#
loop_
_entity_poly.entity_id
_entity_poly.type
_entity_poly.pdbx_seq_one_letter_code
_entity_poly.pdbx_strand_id
1 'polypeptide(L)' 'EALAATGARVGPKYGWTDVARFSKLGIPAVNYGPGDPMLAHADDERCPVYQIHACADALASWLSKG' A
#
# COMPACT_ATOMS: atom_id res chain seq x y z
N GLU A 1 2.33 -11.35 -9.31
CA GLU A 1 2.33 -11.99 -7.97
C GLU A 1 1.74 -11.10 -6.88
N ALA A 2 2.32 -9.94 -6.58
CA ALA A 2 1.80 -9.02 -5.54
C ALA A 2 0.33 -8.58 -5.75
N LEU A 3 -0.08 -8.31 -6.99
CA LEU A 3 -1.49 -7.96 -7.29
C LEU A 3 -2.45 -9.11 -7.01
N ALA A 4 -2.03 -10.35 -7.28
CA ALA A 4 -2.82 -11.53 -7.01
C ALA A 4 -2.92 -11.82 -5.51
N ALA A 5 -1.87 -11.51 -4.74
CA ALA A 5 -1.85 -11.67 -3.28
C ALA A 5 -2.65 -10.58 -2.55
N THR A 6 -2.69 -9.37 -3.08
CA THR A 6 -3.36 -8.22 -2.44
C THR A 6 -4.80 -8.02 -2.88
N GLY A 7 -5.20 -8.52 -4.06
CA GLY A 7 -6.52 -8.23 -4.64
C GLY A 7 -6.77 -6.74 -4.93
N ALA A 8 -5.72 -5.91 -4.87
CA ALA A 8 -5.84 -4.47 -4.94
C ALA A 8 -6.06 -3.99 -6.37
N ARG A 9 -6.87 -2.93 -6.50
CA ARG A 9 -6.97 -2.16 -7.76
C ARG A 9 -5.79 -1.22 -7.87
N VAL A 10 -5.05 -1.31 -8.98
CA VAL A 10 -3.89 -0.45 -9.25
C VAL A 10 -4.35 0.84 -9.90
N GLY A 11 -3.83 1.96 -9.41
CA GLY A 11 -3.98 3.27 -10.03
C GLY A 11 -2.70 4.09 -9.93
N PRO A 12 -2.54 5.12 -10.78
CA PRO A 12 -1.41 6.04 -10.66
C PRO A 12 -1.47 6.80 -9.34
N LYS A 13 -0.31 6.97 -8.69
CA LYS A 13 -0.18 7.87 -7.55
C LYS A 13 0.11 9.27 -8.08
N TYR A 14 -0.87 10.16 -8.02
CA TYR A 14 -0.72 11.55 -8.47
C TYR A 14 0.07 12.43 -7.49
N GLY A 15 0.07 12.08 -6.20
CA GLY A 15 0.84 12.78 -5.16
C GLY A 15 2.29 12.28 -5.04
N TRP A 16 3.14 13.06 -4.39
CA TRP A 16 4.52 12.65 -4.09
C TRP A 16 4.59 11.81 -2.80
N THR A 17 5.44 10.79 -2.82
CA THR A 17 5.78 9.94 -1.66
C THR A 17 7.24 9.53 -1.78
N ASP A 18 7.83 9.02 -0.70
CA ASP A 18 9.21 8.53 -0.73
C ASP A 18 9.43 7.37 -1.72
N VAL A 19 8.37 6.73 -2.23
CA VAL A 19 8.41 5.80 -3.38
C VAL A 19 9.16 6.40 -4.58
N ALA A 20 9.04 7.72 -4.82
CA ALA A 20 9.75 8.39 -5.92
C ALA A 20 11.28 8.35 -5.78
N ARG A 21 11.80 8.15 -4.55
CA ARG A 21 13.25 8.01 -4.32
C ARG A 21 13.79 6.70 -4.87
N PHE A 22 13.00 5.62 -4.87
CA PHE A 22 13.40 4.32 -5.41
C PHE A 22 13.63 4.36 -6.92
N SER A 23 12.87 5.19 -7.65
CA SER A 23 13.08 5.37 -9.10
C SER A 23 14.47 5.92 -9.42
N LYS A 24 15.05 6.76 -8.55
CA LYS A 24 16.43 7.24 -8.71
C LYS A 24 17.47 6.12 -8.57
N LEU A 25 17.11 5.03 -7.91
CA LEU A 25 17.95 3.85 -7.71
C LEU A 25 17.66 2.75 -8.75
N GLY A 26 16.74 2.98 -9.70
CA GLY A 26 16.32 1.96 -10.66
C GLY A 26 15.48 0.82 -10.04
N ILE A 27 14.93 1.02 -8.84
CA ILE A 27 14.16 0.00 -8.12
C ILE A 27 12.65 0.22 -8.39
N PRO A 28 11.93 -0.76 -8.94
CA PRO A 28 10.47 -0.70 -9.03
C PRO A 28 9.83 -0.65 -7.65
N ALA A 29 8.93 0.30 -7.42
CA ALA A 29 8.29 0.50 -6.12
C ALA A 29 6.83 0.95 -6.27
N VAL A 30 6.00 0.63 -5.27
CA VAL A 30 4.58 0.95 -5.22
C VAL A 30 4.20 1.50 -3.84
N ASN A 31 3.13 2.28 -3.78
CA ASN A 31 2.47 2.63 -2.52
C ASN A 31 1.42 1.57 -2.19
N TYR A 32 1.47 1.00 -0.99
CA TYR A 32 0.52 0.00 -0.52
C TYR A 32 0.32 0.13 0.99
N GLY A 33 -0.92 0.23 1.44
CA GLY A 33 -1.27 0.37 2.86
C GLY A 33 -2.78 0.46 3.10
N PRO A 34 -3.23 0.30 4.35
CA PRO A 34 -4.64 0.35 4.72
C PRO A 34 -5.14 1.79 4.92
N GLY A 35 -6.45 1.96 4.99
CA GLY A 35 -7.10 3.24 5.28
C GLY A 35 -7.45 4.07 4.05
N ASP A 36 -8.26 5.09 4.28
CA ASP A 36 -8.57 6.11 3.29
C ASP A 36 -7.50 7.22 3.35
N PRO A 37 -6.73 7.46 2.29
CA PRO A 37 -5.73 8.52 2.28
C PRO A 37 -6.33 9.93 2.45
N MET A 38 -7.64 10.12 2.22
CA MET A 38 -8.32 11.40 2.42
C MET A 38 -8.53 11.76 3.89
N LEU A 39 -8.40 10.79 4.79
CA LEU A 39 -8.52 11.00 6.24
C LEU A 39 -7.18 11.23 6.93
N ALA A 40 -6.07 11.14 6.19
CA ALA A 40 -4.75 11.42 6.75
C ALA A 40 -4.64 12.89 7.17
N HIS A 41 -4.13 13.14 8.38
CA HIS A 41 -4.01 14.47 8.98
C HIS A 41 -5.34 15.21 9.22
N ALA A 42 -6.46 14.48 9.24
CA ALA A 42 -7.76 15.02 9.63
C ALA A 42 -7.98 14.88 11.15
N ASP A 43 -8.79 15.75 11.74
CA ASP A 43 -9.17 15.65 13.17
C ASP A 43 -9.83 14.30 13.51
N ASP A 44 -10.51 13.70 12.53
CA ASP A 44 -11.19 12.41 12.61
C ASP A 44 -10.44 11.27 11.89
N GLU A 45 -9.11 11.36 11.84
CA GLU A 45 -8.25 10.32 11.25
C GLU A 45 -8.58 8.94 11.83
N ARG A 46 -8.93 8.01 10.94
CA ARG A 46 -9.32 6.65 11.31
C ARG A 46 -9.06 5.68 10.18
N CYS A 47 -8.85 4.43 10.56
CA CYS A 47 -8.71 3.30 9.65
C CYS A 47 -9.59 2.16 10.16
N PRO A 48 -10.41 1.51 9.30
CA PRO A 48 -11.11 0.31 9.70
C PRO A 48 -10.12 -0.80 10.09
N VAL A 49 -10.25 -1.34 11.30
CA VAL A 49 -9.29 -2.31 11.87
C VAL A 49 -9.06 -3.52 10.96
N TYR A 50 -10.11 -4.00 10.29
CA TYR A 50 -10.01 -5.13 9.37
C TYR A 50 -9.05 -4.88 8.20
N GLN A 51 -8.87 -3.63 7.76
CA GLN A 51 -7.96 -3.30 6.67
C GLN A 51 -6.49 -3.45 7.09
N ILE A 52 -6.18 -3.20 8.36
CA ILE A 52 -4.82 -3.40 8.91
C ILE A 52 -4.44 -4.88 8.79
N HIS A 53 -5.32 -5.78 9.25
CA HIS A 53 -5.12 -7.22 9.15
C HIS A 53 -5.05 -7.68 7.69
N ALA A 54 -5.98 -7.24 6.84
CA ALA A 54 -5.99 -7.61 5.43
C ALA A 54 -4.71 -7.20 4.69
N CYS A 55 -4.18 -5.99 4.95
CA CYS A 55 -2.91 -5.56 4.37
C CYS A 55 -1.73 -6.39 4.86
N ALA A 56 -1.68 -6.72 6.16
CA ALA A 56 -0.63 -7.56 6.73
C ALA A 56 -0.66 -8.98 6.15
N ASP A 57 -1.83 -9.61 6.10
CA ASP A 57 -2.02 -10.96 5.59
C ASP A 57 -1.67 -11.06 4.10
N ALA A 58 -2.05 -10.06 3.30
CA ALA A 58 -1.72 -10.00 1.89
C ALA A 58 -0.20 -9.88 1.66
N LEU A 59 0.48 -9.04 2.45
CA LEU A 59 1.93 -8.88 2.37
C LEU A 59 2.64 -10.18 2.80
N ALA A 60 2.19 -10.81 3.89
CA ALA A 60 2.73 -12.09 4.36
C ALA A 60 2.53 -13.20 3.31
N SER A 61 1.35 -13.28 2.70
CA SER A 61 1.02 -14.22 1.62
C SER A 61 1.90 -14.02 0.40
N TRP A 62 2.16 -12.77 0.01
CA TRP A 62 3.07 -12.47 -1.11
C TRP A 62 4.51 -12.90 -0.81
N LEU A 63 5.03 -12.57 0.37
CA LEU A 63 6.42 -12.86 0.77
C LEU A 63 6.68 -14.35 1.06
N SER A 64 5.64 -15.11 1.41
CA SER A 64 5.75 -16.54 1.74
C SER A 64 5.49 -17.47 0.56
N LYS A 65 5.10 -16.94 -0.60
CA LYS A 65 4.86 -17.70 -1.85
C LYS A 65 6.10 -17.79 -2.74
N GLY A 66 7.30 -17.73 -2.14
CA GLY A 66 8.57 -18.01 -2.82
C GLY A 66 8.77 -19.49 -3.09
#